data_AF-A0A937TMM2-F1
#
_entry.id   AF-A0A937TMM2-F1
#
_cell.length_a   1.000
_cell.length_b   1.000
_cell.length_c   1.000
_cell.angle_alpha   90.00
_cell.angle_beta   90.00
_cell.angle_gamma   90.00
#
_symmetry.space_group_name_H-M   'P 1'
#
loop_
_entity.id
_entity.type
_entity.pdbx_description
1 polymer ?
#
loop_
_entity_poly.entity_id
_entity_poly.type
_entity_poly.pdbx_seq_one_letter_code
_entity_poly.pdbx_strand_id
1 'polypeptide(L)'
;MVELRPNRGGFLRPFGCGWFIREYLLGNGPEGSTPIDPERGAPQADINYEYKEALARATAREREEKIISRVVLAGTDVTEEQAEKIHERELKRVSRKFTHMRYHSFLVYFGMLKRLMWVEATSESENSSIQDNYPEAPDRTYYWLTAAGREAGEDLWSNPQYALYPENGRGHQSKQTGWPHRKVRKPCT
;
A
#
# COMPACT_ATOMS: atom_id res chain seq x y z
N MET A 1 23.34 20.57 -8.04
CA MET A 1 23.65 19.15 -8.33
C MET A 1 22.34 18.40 -8.42
N VAL A 2 22.02 17.87 -9.61
CA VAL A 2 20.78 17.12 -9.86
C VAL A 2 21.04 15.65 -9.55
N GLU A 3 20.38 15.10 -8.54
CA GLU A 3 20.40 13.66 -8.30
C GLU A 3 19.33 12.99 -9.18
N LEU A 4 19.78 12.51 -10.34
CA LEU A 4 19.00 11.73 -11.30
C LEU A 4 18.66 10.35 -10.70
N ARG A 5 17.36 10.09 -10.47
CA ARG A 5 16.85 8.77 -10.09
C ARG A 5 17.10 7.73 -11.22
N PRO A 6 17.11 6.41 -10.93
CA PRO A 6 17.70 5.39 -11.80
C PRO A 6 17.02 5.20 -13.16
N ASN A 7 17.82 4.79 -14.15
CA ASN A 7 17.45 4.66 -15.57
C ASN A 7 16.72 3.33 -15.93
N ARG A 8 16.58 2.37 -15.01
CA ARG A 8 15.78 1.13 -15.16
C ARG A 8 15.31 0.57 -13.81
N GLY A 9 14.05 0.09 -13.76
CA GLY A 9 13.50 -0.73 -12.66
C GLY A 9 12.27 -0.14 -11.94
N GLY A 10 11.08 -0.32 -12.53
CA GLY A 10 9.76 -0.18 -11.89
C GLY A 10 9.33 1.24 -11.51
N PHE A 11 8.08 1.61 -11.78
CA PHE A 11 7.46 2.76 -11.11
C PHE A 11 7.67 2.58 -9.60
N LEU A 12 8.35 3.52 -8.93
CA LEU A 12 8.41 3.51 -7.46
C LEU A 12 6.97 3.52 -6.98
N ARG A 13 6.54 2.46 -6.29
CA ARG A 13 5.29 2.55 -5.53
C ARG A 13 5.51 3.58 -4.43
N PRO A 14 4.58 4.54 -4.25
CA PRO A 14 4.72 5.59 -3.25
C PRO A 14 4.87 5.01 -1.83
N PHE A 15 4.26 3.85 -1.56
CA PHE A 15 4.37 3.14 -0.29
C PHE A 15 4.23 1.61 -0.46
N GLY A 16 4.48 0.86 0.62
CA GLY A 16 4.45 -0.61 0.64
C GLY A 16 3.08 -1.19 1.01
N CYS A 17 2.76 -2.37 0.49
CA CYS A 17 1.50 -3.06 0.77
C CYS A 17 1.34 -3.44 2.26
N GLY A 18 2.40 -3.94 2.90
CA GLY A 18 2.34 -4.34 4.31
C GLY A 18 2.09 -3.16 5.22
N TRP A 19 2.84 -2.07 5.04
CA TRP A 19 2.60 -0.80 5.74
C TRP A 19 1.15 -0.34 5.57
N PHE A 20 0.64 -0.30 4.34
CA PHE A 20 -0.73 0.14 4.10
C PHE A 20 -1.76 -0.72 4.84
N ILE A 21 -1.64 -2.05 4.76
CA ILE A 21 -2.57 -2.97 5.44
C ILE A 21 -2.54 -2.75 6.95
N ARG A 22 -1.34 -2.59 7.54
CA ARG A 22 -1.19 -2.34 8.97
C ARG A 22 -1.87 -1.05 9.37
N GLU A 23 -1.53 0.07 8.74
CA GLU A 23 -2.09 1.39 9.09
C GLU A 23 -3.61 1.45 8.85
N TYR A 24 -4.09 0.81 7.78
CA TYR A 24 -5.52 0.72 7.48
C TYR A 24 -6.27 -0.06 8.56
N LEU A 25 -5.76 -1.22 8.97
CA LEU A 25 -6.36 -2.04 10.02
C LEU A 25 -6.17 -1.47 11.44
N LEU A 26 -5.26 -0.51 11.62
CA LEU A 26 -5.17 0.32 12.83
C LEU A 26 -6.21 1.45 12.84
N GLY A 27 -6.96 1.64 11.75
CA GLY A 27 -7.96 2.71 11.61
C GLY A 27 -7.37 4.06 11.22
N ASN A 28 -6.09 4.14 10.85
CA ASN A 28 -5.39 5.41 10.61
C ASN A 28 -5.74 6.07 9.25
N GLY A 29 -6.47 5.39 8.36
CA GLY A 29 -6.83 5.91 7.04
C GLY A 29 -5.63 6.32 6.17
N PRO A 30 -4.62 5.45 5.98
CA PRO A 30 -3.40 5.80 5.24
C PRO A 30 -3.71 6.32 3.84
N GLU A 31 -3.02 7.39 3.42
CA GLU A 31 -3.10 7.93 2.06
C GLU A 31 -4.52 8.33 1.64
N GLY A 32 -5.28 8.82 2.63
CA GLY A 32 -6.66 9.27 2.47
C GLY A 32 -7.64 8.13 2.19
N SER A 33 -7.31 6.90 2.60
CA SER A 33 -8.28 5.80 2.63
C SER A 33 -9.30 6.02 3.75
N THR A 34 -10.47 5.40 3.59
CA THR A 34 -11.54 5.50 4.58
C THR A 34 -11.10 4.90 5.92
N PRO A 35 -11.12 5.66 7.04
CA PRO A 35 -10.86 5.09 8.36
C PRO A 35 -11.90 4.02 8.70
N ILE A 36 -11.48 2.98 9.40
CA ILE A 36 -12.33 1.90 9.86
C ILE A 36 -12.23 1.75 11.38
N ASP A 37 -13.21 1.07 11.97
CA ASP A 37 -13.10 0.58 13.35
C ASP A 37 -12.08 -0.56 13.43
N PRO A 38 -10.96 -0.41 14.17
CA PRO A 38 -9.91 -1.43 14.29
C PRO A 38 -10.36 -2.70 15.00
N GLU A 39 -11.41 -2.64 15.83
CA GLU A 39 -11.97 -3.80 16.53
C GLU A 39 -12.85 -4.64 15.60
N ARG A 40 -13.54 -4.00 14.66
CA ARG A 40 -14.29 -4.68 13.62
C ARG A 40 -13.39 -5.21 12.49
N GLY A 41 -12.39 -4.41 12.11
CA GLY A 41 -11.52 -4.71 10.99
C GLY A 41 -12.22 -4.51 9.63
N ALA A 42 -11.73 -5.20 8.60
CA ALA A 42 -12.29 -5.06 7.25
C ALA A 42 -12.17 -6.34 6.41
N PRO A 43 -13.03 -6.53 5.40
CA PRO A 43 -12.90 -7.60 4.43
C PRO A 43 -11.67 -7.41 3.52
N GLN A 44 -11.06 -8.52 3.07
CA GLN A 44 -9.89 -8.49 2.18
C GLN A 44 -10.15 -7.71 0.87
N ALA A 45 -11.36 -7.78 0.33
CA ALA A 45 -11.75 -7.07 -0.88
C ALA A 45 -11.68 -5.55 -0.70
N ASP A 46 -12.14 -5.05 0.46
CA ASP A 46 -12.22 -3.63 0.77
C ASP A 46 -10.82 -3.08 1.08
N ILE A 47 -10.01 -3.82 1.84
CA ILE A 47 -8.58 -3.48 2.05
C ILE A 47 -7.85 -3.40 0.70
N ASN A 48 -8.11 -4.33 -0.23
CA ASN A 48 -7.50 -4.31 -1.56
C ASN A 48 -7.97 -3.12 -2.40
N TYR A 49 -9.25 -2.77 -2.32
CA TYR A 49 -9.83 -1.63 -3.00
C TYR A 49 -9.19 -0.32 -2.52
N GLU A 50 -9.18 -0.09 -1.20
CA GLU A 50 -8.60 1.10 -0.59
C GLU A 50 -7.10 1.22 -0.89
N TYR A 51 -6.37 0.10 -0.84
CA TYR A 51 -4.96 0.07 -1.22
C TYR A 51 -4.73 0.54 -2.67
N LYS A 52 -5.59 0.13 -3.61
CA LYS A 52 -5.48 0.53 -5.02
C LYS A 52 -5.80 2.00 -5.23
N GLU A 53 -6.86 2.50 -4.60
CA GLU A 53 -7.24 3.91 -4.72
C GLU A 53 -6.19 4.80 -4.05
N ALA A 54 -5.66 4.40 -2.90
CA ALA A 54 -4.55 5.09 -2.24
C ALA A 54 -3.29 5.12 -3.12
N LEU A 55 -2.91 4.00 -3.75
CA LEU A 55 -1.79 3.98 -4.70
C LEU A 55 -2.04 4.92 -5.89
N ALA A 56 -3.29 5.01 -6.36
CA ALA A 56 -3.64 5.89 -7.46
C ALA A 56 -3.50 7.36 -7.08
N ARG A 57 -4.06 7.75 -5.92
CA ARG A 57 -3.95 9.10 -5.36
C ARG A 57 -2.49 9.51 -5.13
N ALA A 58 -1.72 8.68 -4.46
CA ALA A 58 -0.31 8.97 -4.18
C ALA A 58 0.54 9.04 -5.46
N THR A 59 0.24 8.20 -6.47
CA THR A 59 0.90 8.30 -7.78
C THR A 59 0.55 9.60 -8.50
N ALA A 60 -0.71 10.04 -8.42
CA ALA A 60 -1.15 11.31 -8.99
C ALA A 60 -0.46 12.49 -8.30
N ARG A 61 -0.40 12.49 -6.96
CA ARG A 61 0.32 13.49 -6.16
C ARG A 61 1.79 13.59 -6.54
N GLU A 62 2.51 12.46 -6.65
CA GLU A 62 3.94 12.50 -7.03
C GLU A 62 4.15 13.07 -8.45
N ARG A 63 3.18 12.86 -9.37
CA ARG A 63 3.25 13.43 -10.73
C ARG A 63 2.93 14.91 -10.73
N GLU A 64 1.90 15.32 -9.99
CA GLU A 64 1.52 16.70 -9.76
C GLU A 64 2.69 17.51 -9.18
N GLU A 65 3.30 17.04 -8.08
CA GLU A 65 4.46 17.69 -7.46
C GLU A 65 5.60 17.92 -8.46
N LYS A 66 5.87 16.94 -9.33
CA LYS A 66 6.87 17.06 -10.39
C LYS A 66 6.51 18.10 -11.45
N ILE A 67 5.22 18.30 -11.73
CA ILE A 67 4.75 19.30 -12.68
C ILE A 67 4.84 20.69 -12.04
N ILE A 68 4.30 20.85 -10.83
CA ILE A 68 4.32 22.11 -10.07
C ILE A 68 5.77 22.56 -9.86
N SER A 69 6.66 21.67 -9.43
CA SER A 69 8.08 21.98 -9.24
C SER A 69 8.73 22.53 -10.52
N ARG A 70 8.43 21.97 -11.71
CA ARG A 70 8.96 22.49 -12.98
C ARG A 70 8.41 23.87 -13.32
N VAL A 71 7.13 24.11 -13.06
CA VAL A 71 6.47 25.40 -13.35
C VAL A 71 7.03 26.50 -12.45
N VAL A 72 7.18 26.22 -11.15
CA VAL A 72 7.79 27.14 -10.18
C VAL A 72 9.25 27.42 -10.50
N LEU A 73 10.03 26.40 -10.86
CA LEU A 73 11.43 26.58 -11.29
C LEU A 73 11.55 27.37 -12.62
N ALA A 74 10.50 27.40 -13.43
CA ALA A 74 10.42 28.24 -14.62
C ALA A 74 9.95 29.68 -14.33
N GLY A 75 9.76 30.04 -13.05
CA GLY A 75 9.41 31.39 -12.59
C GLY A 75 7.91 31.70 -12.62
N THR A 76 7.05 30.70 -12.68
CA THR A 76 5.59 30.88 -12.62
C THR A 76 5.04 30.36 -11.30
N ASP A 77 4.31 31.21 -10.58
CA ASP A 77 3.61 30.79 -9.36
C ASP A 77 2.40 29.91 -9.70
N VAL A 78 2.16 28.90 -8.87
CA VAL A 78 1.03 27.98 -9.01
C VAL A 78 0.06 28.21 -7.85
N THR A 79 -1.17 28.57 -8.18
CA THR A 79 -2.27 28.70 -7.21
C THR A 79 -2.80 27.33 -6.78
N GLU A 80 -3.48 27.28 -5.65
CA GLU A 80 -4.11 26.06 -5.13
C GLU A 80 -5.14 25.46 -6.13
N GLU A 81 -5.95 26.30 -6.77
CA GLU A 81 -6.92 25.85 -7.79
C GLU A 81 -6.22 25.23 -9.01
N GLN A 82 -5.06 25.77 -9.41
CA GLN A 82 -4.26 25.19 -10.49
C GLN A 82 -3.61 23.87 -10.07
N ALA A 83 -3.15 23.76 -8.82
CA ALA A 83 -2.62 22.51 -8.27
C ALA A 83 -3.69 21.41 -8.29
N GLU A 84 -4.91 21.70 -7.81
CA GLU A 84 -6.02 20.74 -7.81
C GLU A 84 -6.39 20.29 -9.24
N LYS A 85 -6.43 21.21 -10.21
CA LYS A 85 -6.68 20.86 -11.62
C LYS A 85 -5.58 19.96 -12.21
N ILE A 86 -4.32 20.16 -11.80
CA ILE A 86 -3.21 19.28 -12.19
C ILE A 86 -3.38 17.92 -11.51
N HIS A 87 -3.71 17.89 -10.22
CA HIS A 87 -3.97 16.69 -9.45
C HIS A 87 -5.04 15.81 -10.12
N GLU A 88 -6.23 16.37 -10.36
CA GLU A 88 -7.34 15.66 -10.99
C GLU A 88 -6.97 15.12 -12.37
N ARG A 89 -6.25 15.92 -13.17
CA ARG A 89 -5.78 15.52 -14.50
C ARG A 89 -4.83 14.32 -14.41
N GLU A 90 -3.89 14.35 -13.46
CA GLU A 90 -2.95 13.25 -13.27
C GLU A 90 -3.64 12.01 -12.70
N LEU A 91 -4.59 12.16 -11.78
CA LEU A 91 -5.39 11.06 -11.26
C LEU A 91 -6.19 10.36 -12.37
N LYS A 92 -6.85 11.12 -13.26
CA LYS A 92 -7.55 10.59 -14.46
C LYS A 92 -6.61 9.81 -15.39
N ARG A 93 -5.32 10.12 -15.40
CA ARG A 93 -4.28 9.41 -16.18
C ARG A 93 -3.73 8.18 -15.47
N VAL A 94 -3.94 8.03 -14.16
CA VAL A 94 -3.56 6.82 -13.45
C VAL A 94 -4.54 5.71 -13.83
N SER A 95 -4.07 4.80 -14.69
CA SER A 95 -4.88 3.63 -15.03
C SER A 95 -5.03 2.73 -13.80
N ARG A 96 -6.29 2.46 -13.42
CA ARG A 96 -6.66 1.48 -12.38
C ARG A 96 -6.19 0.05 -12.71
N LYS A 97 -5.91 -0.25 -13.99
CA LYS A 97 -5.31 -1.53 -14.40
C LYS A 97 -3.80 -1.58 -14.13
N PHE A 98 -3.14 -0.42 -14.00
CA PHE A 98 -1.71 -0.25 -13.79
C PHE A 98 -1.31 0.00 -12.32
N THR A 99 -2.25 0.25 -11.41
CA THR A 99 -1.97 0.24 -9.96
C THR A 99 -1.81 -1.22 -9.51
N HIS A 100 -0.59 -1.70 -9.74
CA HIS A 100 -0.08 -3.08 -9.78
C HIS A 100 -0.30 -3.94 -8.50
N MET A 101 -1.55 -4.25 -8.15
CA MET A 101 -1.87 -5.38 -7.27
C MET A 101 -3.15 -6.09 -7.74
N ARG A 102 -2.98 -7.19 -8.49
CA ARG A 102 -4.11 -8.08 -8.81
C ARG A 102 -4.68 -8.67 -7.53
N TYR A 103 -5.99 -8.91 -7.49
CA TYR A 103 -6.63 -9.44 -6.27
C TYR A 103 -6.03 -10.78 -5.86
N HIS A 104 -5.74 -11.67 -6.80
CA HIS A 104 -5.04 -12.92 -6.51
C HIS A 104 -3.66 -12.70 -5.85
N SER A 105 -2.87 -11.74 -6.33
CA SER A 105 -1.57 -11.39 -5.71
C SER A 105 -1.76 -10.83 -4.29
N PHE A 106 -2.82 -10.06 -4.07
CA PHE A 106 -3.16 -9.56 -2.74
C PHE A 106 -3.56 -10.70 -1.80
N LEU A 107 -4.36 -11.67 -2.25
CA LEU A 107 -4.75 -12.83 -1.44
C LEU A 107 -3.54 -13.68 -1.04
N VAL A 108 -2.60 -13.93 -1.96
CA VAL A 108 -1.35 -14.63 -1.64
C VAL A 108 -0.54 -13.85 -0.60
N TYR A 109 -0.44 -12.53 -0.76
CA TYR A 109 0.23 -11.66 0.20
C TYR A 109 -0.43 -11.70 1.58
N PHE A 110 -1.75 -11.54 1.63
CA PHE A 110 -2.54 -11.55 2.86
C PHE A 110 -2.51 -12.92 3.55
N GLY A 111 -2.43 -14.01 2.77
CA GLY A 111 -2.22 -15.36 3.30
C GLY A 111 -0.93 -15.50 4.12
N MET A 112 0.14 -14.75 3.77
CA MET A 112 1.34 -14.71 4.60
C MET A 112 1.07 -14.01 5.94
N LEU A 113 0.31 -12.92 5.95
CA LEU A 113 -0.06 -12.21 7.19
C LEU A 113 -0.88 -13.10 8.12
N LYS A 114 -1.80 -13.91 7.58
CA LYS A 114 -2.56 -14.91 8.34
C LYS A 114 -1.62 -15.97 8.95
N ARG A 115 -0.67 -16.48 8.18
CA ARG A 115 0.28 -17.50 8.64
C ARG A 115 1.29 -16.98 9.67
N LEU A 116 1.58 -15.68 9.63
CA LEU A 116 2.35 -14.97 10.64
C LEU A 116 1.52 -14.63 11.89
N MET A 117 0.22 -14.96 11.89
CA MET A 117 -0.72 -14.59 12.95
C MET A 117 -0.79 -13.08 13.19
N TRP A 118 -0.46 -12.25 12.21
CA TRP A 118 -0.56 -10.78 12.31
C TRP A 118 -1.98 -10.28 12.11
N VAL A 119 -2.77 -11.04 11.36
CA VAL A 119 -4.19 -10.80 11.14
C VAL A 119 -4.98 -12.07 11.40
N GLU A 120 -6.19 -11.89 11.90
CA GLU A 120 -7.10 -12.99 12.22
C GLU A 120 -8.50 -12.66 11.71
N ALA A 121 -9.25 -13.70 11.35
CA ALA A 121 -10.64 -13.56 10.95
C ALA A 121 -11.51 -13.28 12.18
N THR A 122 -12.44 -12.35 12.06
CA THR A 122 -13.46 -12.12 13.09
C THR A 122 -14.60 -13.13 12.90
N SER A 123 -15.56 -13.14 13.83
CA SER A 123 -16.83 -13.85 13.66
C SER A 123 -17.80 -13.14 12.70
N GLU A 124 -17.45 -11.94 12.24
CA GLU A 124 -18.30 -11.16 11.33
C GLU A 124 -18.04 -11.53 9.87
N SER A 125 -19.14 -11.73 9.14
CA SER A 125 -19.16 -11.85 7.69
C SER A 125 -20.33 -11.07 7.11
N GLU A 126 -20.24 -10.76 5.83
CA GLU A 126 -21.32 -10.13 5.07
C GLU A 126 -21.41 -10.71 3.66
N ASN A 127 -22.58 -10.59 3.05
CA ASN A 127 -22.77 -11.04 1.67
C ASN A 127 -21.78 -10.33 0.73
N SER A 128 -21.15 -11.12 -0.12
CA SER A 128 -20.34 -10.66 -1.22
C SER A 128 -21.23 -10.20 -2.38
N SER A 129 -20.78 -9.21 -3.14
CA SER A 129 -21.50 -8.74 -4.34
C SER A 129 -21.59 -9.79 -5.45
N ILE A 130 -20.75 -10.85 -5.42
CA ILE A 130 -20.86 -11.95 -6.37
C ILE A 130 -22.09 -12.83 -6.08
N GLN A 131 -22.59 -12.84 -4.83
CA GLN A 131 -23.80 -13.59 -4.46
C GLN A 131 -25.06 -13.08 -5.15
N ASP A 132 -25.08 -11.82 -5.64
CA ASP A 132 -26.18 -11.29 -6.45
C ASP A 132 -26.42 -12.13 -7.73
N ASN A 133 -25.36 -12.76 -8.27
CA ASN A 133 -25.43 -13.59 -9.47
C ASN A 133 -25.16 -15.08 -9.17
N TYR A 134 -24.47 -15.38 -8.07
CA TYR A 134 -24.06 -16.71 -7.67
C TYR A 134 -24.29 -16.93 -6.17
N PRO A 135 -25.53 -17.24 -5.74
CA PRO A 135 -25.89 -17.27 -4.32
C PRO A 135 -25.05 -18.20 -3.43
N GLU A 136 -24.44 -19.24 -4.01
CA GLU A 136 -23.55 -20.18 -3.31
C GLU A 136 -22.11 -19.67 -3.14
N ALA A 137 -21.79 -18.50 -3.68
CA ALA A 137 -20.49 -17.89 -3.47
C ALA A 137 -20.30 -17.52 -1.98
N PRO A 138 -19.06 -17.56 -1.47
CA PRO A 138 -18.82 -17.35 -0.05
C PRO A 138 -19.00 -15.89 0.37
N ASP A 139 -19.41 -15.70 1.62
CA ASP A 139 -19.43 -14.40 2.27
C ASP A 139 -18.03 -13.78 2.38
N ARG A 140 -18.00 -12.46 2.60
CA ARG A 140 -16.78 -11.71 2.88
C ARG A 140 -16.53 -11.66 4.38
N THR A 141 -15.50 -12.36 4.83
CA THR A 141 -15.07 -12.37 6.24
C THR A 141 -14.26 -11.11 6.57
N TYR A 142 -14.52 -10.55 7.75
CA TYR A 142 -13.77 -9.42 8.30
C TYR A 142 -12.46 -9.89 8.95
N TYR A 143 -11.42 -9.07 8.84
CA TYR A 143 -10.11 -9.33 9.45
C TYR A 143 -9.62 -8.13 10.24
N TRP A 144 -9.09 -8.39 11.44
CA TRP A 144 -8.49 -7.39 12.31
C TRP A 144 -6.99 -7.66 12.55
N LEU A 145 -6.29 -6.68 13.13
CA LEU A 145 -4.91 -6.88 13.60
C LEU A 145 -4.89 -7.53 14.98
N THR A 146 -4.12 -8.61 15.09
CA THR A 146 -3.81 -9.24 16.37
C THR A 146 -2.76 -8.43 17.14
N ALA A 147 -2.52 -8.76 18.42
CA ALA A 147 -1.41 -8.19 19.19
C ALA A 147 -0.06 -8.37 18.47
N ALA A 148 0.21 -9.57 17.96
CA ALA A 148 1.43 -9.88 17.20
C ALA A 148 1.58 -9.01 15.95
N GLY A 149 0.48 -8.72 15.24
CA GLY A 149 0.51 -7.83 14.07
C GLY A 149 0.76 -6.37 14.43
N ARG A 150 0.24 -5.90 15.57
CA ARG A 150 0.43 -4.52 16.05
C ARG A 150 1.87 -4.28 16.52
N GLU A 151 2.43 -5.26 17.23
CA GLU A 151 3.77 -5.23 17.81
C GLU A 151 4.88 -5.56 16.81
N ALA A 152 4.57 -6.25 15.71
CA ALA A 152 5.53 -6.53 14.64
C ALA A 152 6.15 -5.23 14.10
N GLY A 153 7.48 -5.23 14.00
CA GLY A 153 8.25 -4.09 13.52
C GLY A 153 7.94 -3.74 12.06
N GLU A 154 8.11 -2.46 11.71
CA GLU A 154 7.93 -1.95 10.34
C GLU A 154 8.76 -2.72 9.32
N ASP A 155 9.90 -3.18 9.78
CA ASP A 155 10.95 -3.87 9.08
C ASP A 155 10.46 -5.27 8.63
N LEU A 156 9.74 -5.98 9.49
CA LEU A 156 9.03 -7.23 9.18
C LEU A 156 7.82 -6.98 8.27
N TRP A 157 7.03 -5.93 8.56
CA TRP A 157 5.88 -5.54 7.73
C TRP A 157 6.28 -5.15 6.30
N SER A 158 7.50 -4.64 6.12
CA SER A 158 8.04 -4.31 4.80
C SER A 158 8.25 -5.54 3.91
N ASN A 159 8.47 -6.72 4.52
CA ASN A 159 8.68 -7.97 3.81
C ASN A 159 8.16 -9.21 4.59
N PRO A 160 6.84 -9.45 4.61
CA PRO A 160 6.26 -10.58 5.33
C PRO A 160 6.72 -11.94 4.81
N GLN A 161 7.15 -12.04 3.54
CA GLN A 161 7.71 -13.27 3.00
C GLN A 161 8.99 -13.66 3.75
N TYR A 162 9.86 -12.70 4.07
CA TYR A 162 11.09 -12.97 4.82
C TYR A 162 10.83 -13.14 6.32
N ALA A 163 9.79 -12.51 6.86
CA ALA A 163 9.33 -12.81 8.22
C ALA A 163 8.85 -14.27 8.33
N LEU A 164 8.13 -14.78 7.32
CA LEU A 164 7.59 -16.13 7.31
C LEU A 164 8.62 -17.19 6.92
N TYR A 165 9.57 -16.82 6.05
CA TYR A 165 10.61 -17.68 5.51
C TYR A 165 11.99 -17.00 5.58
N PRO A 166 12.62 -16.94 6.76
CA PRO A 166 13.88 -16.23 6.96
C PRO A 166 15.03 -16.73 6.08
N GLU A 167 15.03 -18.01 5.73
CA GLU A 167 16.01 -18.64 4.85
C GLU A 167 16.03 -18.03 3.44
N ASN A 168 14.87 -17.60 2.93
CA ASN A 168 14.75 -16.95 1.62
C ASN A 168 15.33 -15.52 1.65
N GLY A 169 15.35 -14.89 2.82
CA GLY A 169 15.86 -13.53 3.02
C GLY A 169 17.39 -13.47 3.02
N ARG A 170 18.08 -14.49 3.52
CA ARG A 170 19.55 -14.50 3.74
C ARG A 170 20.38 -14.19 2.49
N GLY A 171 19.93 -14.62 1.30
CA GLY A 171 20.62 -14.36 0.04
C GLY A 171 20.35 -12.96 -0.55
N HIS A 172 19.31 -12.28 -0.09
CA HIS A 172 18.91 -10.95 -0.57
C HIS A 172 19.37 -9.82 0.36
N GLN A 173 19.82 -10.17 1.57
CA GLN A 173 20.42 -9.23 2.51
C GLN A 173 21.76 -8.73 1.97
N SER A 174 21.89 -7.42 1.87
CA SER A 174 23.17 -6.76 1.62
C SER A 174 24.18 -7.20 2.69
N LYS A 175 25.34 -7.69 2.26
CA LYS A 175 26.44 -8.08 3.15
C LYS A 175 26.95 -6.93 4.04
N GLN A 176 26.66 -5.68 3.68
CA GLN A 176 27.06 -4.49 4.44
C GLN A 176 26.01 -4.03 5.46
N THR A 177 24.73 -4.35 5.25
CA THR A 177 23.65 -3.77 6.06
C THR A 177 22.71 -4.80 6.68
N GLY A 178 22.73 -6.07 6.26
CA GLY A 178 21.80 -7.10 6.76
C GLY A 178 20.35 -6.98 6.25
N TRP A 179 20.09 -6.06 5.31
CA TRP A 179 18.76 -5.71 4.79
C TRP A 179 18.68 -5.96 3.28
N PRO A 180 17.49 -6.29 2.70
CA PRO A 180 17.33 -6.37 1.24
C PRO A 180 17.91 -5.13 0.55
N HIS A 181 18.46 -5.27 -0.66
CA HIS A 181 19.15 -4.22 -1.43
C HIS A 181 18.40 -2.87 -1.62
N ARG A 182 17.17 -2.74 -1.13
CA ARG A 182 16.40 -1.50 -1.10
C ARG A 182 16.93 -0.60 0.02
N LYS A 183 17.60 0.49 -0.36
CA LYS A 183 18.07 1.53 0.58
C LYS A 183 16.87 2.10 1.35
N VAL A 184 16.73 1.74 2.63
CA VAL A 184 15.91 2.48 3.58
C VAL A 184 16.55 3.86 3.72
N ARG A 185 15.81 4.92 3.40
CA ARG A 185 16.26 6.29 3.66
C ARG A 185 16.35 6.46 5.18
N LYS A 186 17.54 6.80 5.71
CA LYS A 186 17.65 7.29 7.08
C LYS A 186 16.93 8.66 7.15
N PRO A 187 16.18 8.95 8.22
CA PRO A 187 15.69 10.32 8.45
C PRO A 187 16.90 11.25 8.59
N CYS A 188 16.86 12.39 7.89
CA CYS A 188 17.87 13.44 8.09
C CYS A 188 17.69 14.03 9.48
N THR A 189 18.72 13.91 10.31
CA THR A 189 19.00 14.80 11.46
C THR A 189 19.57 16.11 10.97
#